data_AF-A0A0G1AH49-F1
#
_entry.id   AF-A0A0G1AH49-F1
#
_cell.length_a   1.000
_cell.length_b   1.000
_cell.length_c   1.000
_cell.angle_alpha   90.00
_cell.angle_beta   90.00
_cell.angle_gamma   90.00
#
_symmetry.space_group_name_H-M   'P 1'
#
loop_
_entity.id
_entity.type
_entity.pdbx_description
1 polymer ?
#
loop_
_entity_poly.entity_id
_entity_poly.type
_entity_poly.pdbx_seq_one_letter_code
_entity_poly.pdbx_strand_id
1 'polypeptide(L)' 'MGGKLSNRVRATKFNPTGKKRKYPNLQWAKLPSGKRIKICTACLKKNRHLRAVVYR' A
#
# COMPACT_ATOMS: atom_id res chain seq x y z
N MET A 1 -17.70 11.59 -46.25
CA MET A 1 -18.14 11.29 -44.88
C MET A 1 -17.07 11.75 -43.87
N GLY A 2 -16.92 13.07 -43.67
CA GLY A 2 -15.97 13.65 -42.70
C GLY A 2 -16.70 14.06 -41.42
N GLY A 3 -16.96 13.09 -40.53
CA GLY A 3 -17.66 13.35 -39.27
C GLY A 3 -16.75 14.05 -38.27
N LYS A 4 -17.04 15.31 -37.94
CA LYS A 4 -16.38 16.07 -36.88
C LYS A 4 -16.68 15.41 -35.53
N LEU A 5 -15.71 14.70 -34.93
CA LEU A 5 -15.80 14.30 -33.53
C LEU A 5 -15.90 15.57 -32.69
N SER A 6 -17.03 15.76 -32.01
CA SER A 6 -17.27 16.90 -31.15
C SER A 6 -16.24 16.95 -30.01
N ASN A 7 -15.88 18.16 -29.57
CA ASN A 7 -15.01 18.37 -28.40
C ASN A 7 -15.55 17.73 -27.10
N ARG A 8 -16.79 17.22 -27.11
CA ARG A 8 -17.40 16.43 -26.04
C ARG A 8 -16.72 15.05 -25.87
N VAL A 9 -16.25 14.42 -26.96
CA VAL A 9 -15.52 13.13 -26.94
C VAL A 9 -14.08 13.30 -26.47
N ARG A 10 -13.48 14.48 -26.68
CA ARG A 10 -12.18 14.87 -26.08
C ARG A 10 -12.26 15.19 -24.58
N ALA A 11 -13.47 15.42 -24.05
CA ALA A 11 -13.69 15.85 -22.66
C ALA A 11 -14.03 14.71 -21.70
N THR A 12 -14.35 13.50 -22.17
CA THR A 12 -14.24 12.31 -21.32
C THR A 12 -12.78 11.91 -21.31
N LYS A 13 -12.01 12.52 -20.40
CA LYS A 13 -10.66 12.08 -20.05
C LYS A 13 -10.79 10.72 -19.36
N PHE A 14 -11.15 9.69 -20.14
CA PHE A 14 -11.14 8.32 -19.71
C PHE A 14 -9.68 8.03 -19.37
N ASN A 15 -9.39 7.96 -18.06
CA ASN A 15 -8.13 7.48 -17.53
C ASN A 15 -8.34 5.99 -17.23
N PRO A 16 -8.09 5.07 -18.17
CA PRO A 16 -8.10 3.64 -17.90
C PRO A 16 -6.90 3.26 -17.06
N THR A 17 -6.86 3.72 -15.80
CA THR A 17 -5.96 3.16 -14.82
C THR A 17 -6.59 1.88 -14.30
N GLY A 18 -6.05 0.73 -14.72
CA GLY A 18 -6.44 -0.57 -14.18
C GLY A 18 -6.30 -0.56 -12.65
N LYS A 19 -7.35 -1.01 -11.96
CA LYS A 19 -7.32 -1.17 -10.50
C LYS A 19 -6.29 -2.26 -10.16
N LYS A 20 -5.14 -1.87 -9.63
CA LYS A 20 -4.09 -2.80 -9.16
C LYS A 20 -4.00 -2.74 -7.64
N ARG A 21 -4.04 -3.91 -6.99
CA ARG A 21 -3.81 -4.00 -5.55
C ARG A 21 -2.35 -3.69 -5.24
N LYS A 22 -2.12 -2.81 -4.26
CA LYS A 22 -0.78 -2.56 -3.70
C LYS A 22 -0.64 -3.36 -2.42
N TYR A 23 0.43 -4.15 -2.33
CA TYR A 23 0.73 -4.92 -1.13
C TYR A 23 1.79 -4.18 -0.31
N PRO A 24 1.61 -4.07 1.01
CA PRO A 24 2.67 -3.57 1.87
C PRO A 24 3.86 -4.55 1.84
N ASN A 25 5.07 -4.02 1.98
CA ASN A 25 6.26 -4.84 2.18
C ASN A 25 6.22 -5.42 3.60
N LEU A 26 5.73 -6.65 3.72
CA LEU A 26 5.61 -7.41 4.96
C LEU A 26 6.87 -8.25 5.18
N GLN A 27 7.43 -8.15 6.38
CA GLN A 27 8.64 -8.86 6.79
C GLN A 27 8.42 -9.57 8.12
N TRP A 28 9.19 -10.61 8.39
CA TRP A 28 9.14 -11.33 9.66
C TRP A 28 9.89 -10.56 10.75
N ALA A 29 9.22 -10.31 11.87
CA ALA A 29 9.79 -9.73 13.07
C ALA A 29 9.78 -10.74 14.21
N LYS A 30 10.85 -10.78 15.00
CA LYS A 30 10.90 -11.56 16.24
C LYS A 30 10.34 -10.73 17.38
N LEU A 31 9.38 -11.28 18.11
CA LEU A 31 8.87 -10.67 19.33
C LEU A 31 9.81 -10.96 20.50
N PRO A 32 9.78 -10.12 21.56
CA PRO A 32 10.46 -10.39 22.82
C PRO A 32 10.05 -11.74 23.45
N SER A 33 8.83 -12.20 23.22
CA SER A 33 8.31 -13.50 23.64
C SER A 33 8.85 -14.70 22.83
N GLY A 34 9.79 -14.48 21.90
CA GLY A 34 10.41 -15.52 21.08
C GLY A 34 9.63 -15.93 19.83
N LYS A 35 8.33 -15.58 19.74
CA LYS A 35 7.48 -15.82 18.57
C LYS A 35 7.84 -14.90 17.40
N ARG A 36 7.37 -15.22 16.20
CA ARG A 36 7.53 -14.39 14.99
C ARG A 36 6.18 -13.95 14.43
N ILE A 37 6.09 -12.70 13.99
CA ILE A 37 4.91 -12.16 13.29
C ILE A 37 5.34 -11.50 11.98
N LYS A 38 4.42 -11.43 11.01
CA LYS A 38 4.59 -10.57 9.83
C LYS A 38 4.22 -9.14 10.20
N ILE A 39 5.08 -8.20 9.87
CA ILE A 39 4.88 -6.77 10.12
C ILE A 39 5.34 -5.95 8.92
N CYS A 40 4.76 -4.76 8.74
CA CYS A 40 5.19 -3.82 7.71
C CYS A 40 6.63 -3.35 7.93
N THR A 41 7.42 -3.19 6.87
CA THR A 41 8.81 -2.68 6.98
C THR A 41 8.91 -1.32 7.68
N ALA A 42 7.97 -0.41 7.44
CA ALA A 42 7.94 0.89 8.12
C ALA A 42 7.73 0.76 9.64
N CYS A 43 6.96 -0.24 10.06
CA CYS A 43 6.68 -0.58 11.44
C CYS A 43 7.90 -1.25 12.10
N LEU A 44 8.58 -2.12 11.33
CA LEU A 44 9.82 -2.79 11.72
C LEU A 44 10.92 -1.77 11.99
N LYS A 45 11.16 -0.83 11.05
CA LYS A 45 12.14 0.26 11.19
C LYS A 45 11.89 1.16 12.40
N LYS A 46 10.63 1.31 12.81
CA LYS A 46 10.22 2.10 13.98
C LYS A 46 10.19 1.28 15.28
N ASN A 47 10.66 0.03 15.26
CA ASN A 47 10.67 -0.90 16.39
C ASN A 47 9.31 -1.03 17.10
N ARG A 48 8.20 -0.87 16.36
CA ARG A 48 6.86 -0.90 16.97
C ARG A 48 6.53 -2.25 17.59
N HIS A 49 7.11 -3.34 17.08
CA HIS A 49 6.94 -4.71 17.59
C HIS A 49 7.59 -4.94 18.97
N LEU A 50 8.43 -4.01 19.44
CA LEU A 50 9.10 -4.08 20.75
C LEU A 50 8.44 -3.19 21.81
N ARG A 51 7.55 -2.27 21.42
CA ARG A 51 7.00 -1.22 22.31
C ARG A 51 6.15 -1.74 23.47
N ALA A 52 5.58 -2.94 23.37
CA ALA A 52 4.78 -3.53 24.44
C ALA A 52 5.60 -3.87 25.72
N VAL A 53 6.94 -3.82 25.65
CA VAL A 53 7.83 -4.13 26.78
C VAL A 53 8.30 -2.88 27.52
N VAL A 54 8.14 -1.68 26.95
CA VAL A 54 8.75 -0.45 27.49
C VAL A 54 7.83 0.29 28.47
N TYR A 55 6.53 -0.03 28.51
CA TYR A 55 5.58 0.53 29.49
C TYR A 55 5.25 -0.48 30.60
N ARG A 56 6.26 -1.16 31.13
CA ARG A 56 6.15 -2.04 32.28
C ARG A 56 7.23 -1.72 33.30
#